data_AF-A0A8T7BYY7-F1
#
_entry.id   AF-A0A8T7BYY7-F1
#
_cell.length_a   1.000
_cell.length_b   1.000
_cell.length_c   1.000
_cell.angle_alpha   90.00
_cell.angle_beta   90.00
_cell.angle_gamma   90.00
#
_symmetry.space_group_name_H-M   'P 1'
#
loop_
_entity.id
_entity.type
_entity.pdbx_description
1 polymer ?
#
loop_
_entity_poly.entity_id
_entity_poly.type
_entity_poly.pdbx_seq_one_letter_code
_entity_poly.pdbx_strand_id
1 'polypeptide(L)'
;MKSLTHMFVCIALLTLSACTGLSNWSAGQQSHLKQQQLQDLEHLNSHLSLMREITSGPYQQRLNLFTRVQEELQAQSSSRAAFRHALALTTRGHPNADIGKGYTELSRLIDAPGDLTTAELNLARVVAHSAAQLMILETRNAELDDIVSDTRSRISKSGRSSRIDLQQARERLAQAELEIETLQAELAEAEAKLDAIKNIEVSSE
;
A
#
# COMPACT_ATOMS: atom_id res chain seq x y z
N MET A 1 -53.04 54.06 -58.15
CA MET A 1 -51.71 54.02 -57.51
C MET A 1 -51.82 54.30 -56.00
N LYS A 2 -52.56 53.47 -55.23
CA LYS A 2 -52.72 53.59 -53.77
C LYS A 2 -52.97 52.20 -53.17
N SER A 3 -51.98 51.31 -53.15
CA SER A 3 -52.11 50.05 -52.39
C SER A 3 -50.79 49.36 -52.02
N LEU A 4 -49.65 50.07 -52.05
CA LEU A 4 -48.34 49.44 -51.76
C LEU A 4 -47.70 49.89 -50.44
N THR A 5 -48.26 50.89 -49.76
CA THR A 5 -47.63 51.51 -48.57
C THR A 5 -48.08 50.94 -47.23
N HIS A 6 -49.11 50.08 -47.18
CA HIS A 6 -49.59 49.48 -45.92
C HIS A 6 -49.06 48.08 -45.62
N MET A 7 -48.36 47.43 -46.55
CA MET A 7 -47.84 46.07 -46.34
C MET A 7 -46.47 46.04 -45.63
N PHE A 8 -45.74 47.17 -45.59
CA PHE A 8 -44.41 47.24 -44.97
C PHE A 8 -44.40 47.63 -43.49
N VAL A 9 -45.52 48.13 -42.94
CA VAL A 9 -45.57 48.62 -41.55
C VAL A 9 -45.82 47.50 -40.53
N CYS A 10 -46.41 46.37 -40.94
CA CYS A 10 -46.70 45.27 -40.00
C CYS A 10 -45.53 44.33 -39.72
N ILE A 11 -44.45 44.35 -40.50
CA ILE A 11 -43.30 43.44 -40.33
C ILE A 11 -42.25 44.02 -39.36
N ALA A 12 -42.23 45.33 -39.14
CA ALA A 12 -41.27 45.98 -38.25
C ALA A 12 -41.65 45.95 -36.75
N LEU A 13 -42.88 45.53 -36.41
CA LEU A 13 -43.38 45.51 -35.02
C LEU A 13 -43.26 44.12 -34.34
N LEU A 14 -42.81 43.09 -35.06
CA LEU A 14 -42.64 41.73 -34.49
C LEU A 14 -41.19 41.40 -34.07
N THR A 15 -40.22 42.28 -34.34
CA THR A 15 -38.80 42.01 -34.03
C THR A 15 -38.30 42.60 -32.71
N LEU A 16 -39.11 43.41 -32.01
CA LEU A 16 -38.72 44.02 -30.73
C LEU A 16 -39.19 43.25 -29.48
N SER A 17 -40.05 42.23 -29.63
CA SER A 17 -40.53 41.41 -28.49
C SER A 17 -39.77 40.08 -28.31
N ALA A 18 -38.76 39.81 -29.14
CA ALA A 18 -38.01 38.54 -29.12
C ALA A 18 -36.69 38.58 -28.31
N CYS A 19 -36.24 39.76 -27.86
CA CYS A 19 -34.97 39.89 -27.14
C CYS A 19 -35.07 39.65 -25.62
N THR A 20 -36.28 39.62 -25.04
CA THR A 20 -36.47 39.33 -23.60
C THR A 20 -36.51 37.83 -23.28
N GLY A 21 -36.75 36.98 -24.28
CA GLY A 21 -36.73 35.51 -24.12
C GLY A 21 -35.32 34.91 -24.05
N LEU A 22 -34.36 35.47 -24.80
CA LEU A 22 -32.99 34.94 -24.86
C LEU A 22 -32.18 35.23 -23.59
N SER A 23 -32.39 36.40 -22.95
CA SER A 23 -31.74 36.73 -21.68
C SER A 23 -32.25 35.83 -20.54
N ASN A 24 -33.55 35.55 -20.50
CA ASN A 24 -34.15 34.65 -19.51
C ASN A 24 -33.71 33.19 -19.68
N TRP A 25 -33.47 32.74 -20.91
CA TRP A 25 -32.93 31.40 -21.17
C TRP A 25 -31.51 31.25 -20.63
N SER A 26 -30.63 32.23 -20.86
CA SER A 26 -29.26 32.22 -20.33
C SER A 26 -29.21 32.30 -18.79
N ALA A 27 -30.10 33.09 -18.18
CA ALA A 27 -30.18 33.23 -16.73
C ALA A 27 -30.70 31.95 -16.05
N GLY A 28 -31.71 31.29 -16.64
CA GLY A 28 -32.24 30.01 -16.16
C GLY A 28 -31.26 28.84 -16.31
N GLN A 29 -30.45 28.85 -17.36
CA GLN A 29 -29.45 27.82 -17.61
C GLN A 29 -28.22 27.99 -16.69
N GLN A 30 -27.83 29.23 -16.39
CA GLN A 30 -26.77 29.52 -15.42
C GLN A 30 -27.18 29.18 -13.98
N SER A 31 -28.43 29.44 -13.59
CA SER A 31 -28.91 29.08 -12.25
C SER A 31 -29.01 27.57 -12.06
N HIS A 32 -29.48 26.82 -13.06
CA HIS A 32 -29.52 25.36 -13.01
C HIS A 32 -28.12 24.72 -12.92
N LEU A 33 -27.15 25.20 -13.72
CA LEU A 33 -25.76 24.71 -13.65
C LEU A 33 -25.13 24.99 -12.29
N LYS A 34 -25.36 26.16 -11.71
CA LYS A 34 -24.84 26.53 -10.40
C LYS A 34 -25.46 25.69 -9.29
N GLN A 35 -26.75 25.37 -9.39
CA GLN A 35 -27.46 24.54 -8.43
C GLN A 35 -27.03 23.07 -8.50
N GLN A 36 -26.79 22.55 -9.71
CA GLN A 36 -26.25 21.20 -9.92
C GLN A 36 -24.81 21.08 -9.40
N GLN A 37 -23.96 22.09 -9.62
CA GLN A 37 -22.61 22.12 -9.03
C GLN A 37 -22.62 22.12 -7.49
N LEU A 38 -23.58 22.82 -6.87
CA LEU A 38 -23.70 22.83 -5.41
C LEU A 38 -24.10 21.45 -4.86
N GLN A 39 -25.01 20.74 -5.53
CA GLN A 39 -25.38 19.37 -5.16
C GLN A 39 -24.21 18.40 -5.33
N ASP A 40 -23.47 18.47 -6.44
CA ASP A 40 -22.28 17.64 -6.67
C ASP A 40 -21.21 17.85 -5.58
N LEU A 41 -21.00 19.10 -5.15
CA LEU A 41 -20.08 19.43 -4.07
C LEU A 41 -20.56 18.93 -2.71
N GLU A 42 -21.86 19.00 -2.43
CA GLU A 42 -22.45 18.48 -1.20
C GLU A 42 -22.27 16.95 -1.11
N HIS A 43 -22.58 16.23 -2.20
CA HIS A 43 -22.34 14.80 -2.28
C HIS A 43 -20.86 14.48 -2.08
N LEU A 44 -19.95 15.16 -2.79
CA LEU A 44 -18.52 14.90 -2.64
C LEU A 44 -18.02 15.18 -1.21
N ASN A 45 -18.50 16.25 -0.58
CA ASN A 45 -18.15 16.58 0.79
C ASN A 45 -18.66 15.53 1.79
N SER A 46 -19.84 14.94 1.54
CA SER A 46 -20.34 13.83 2.36
C SER A 46 -19.45 12.58 2.26
N HIS A 47 -18.96 12.25 1.07
CA HIS A 47 -18.04 11.12 0.85
C HIS A 47 -16.69 11.35 1.54
N LEU A 48 -16.11 12.55 1.42
CA LEU A 48 -14.86 12.90 2.08
C LEU A 48 -15.01 12.93 3.60
N SER A 49 -16.14 13.41 4.11
CA SER A 49 -16.45 13.41 5.53
C SER A 49 -16.55 11.98 6.08
N LEU A 50 -17.18 11.08 5.33
CA LEU A 50 -17.23 9.65 5.63
C LEU A 50 -15.82 9.04 5.73
N MET A 51 -14.96 9.28 4.74
CA MET A 51 -13.57 8.79 4.78
C MET A 51 -12.83 9.33 6.00
N ARG A 52 -12.97 10.63 6.28
CA ARG A 52 -12.35 11.27 7.44
C ARG A 52 -12.85 10.67 8.76
N GLU A 53 -14.15 10.44 8.89
CA GLU A 53 -14.77 9.91 10.11
C GLU A 53 -14.34 8.47 10.36
N ILE A 54 -14.27 7.64 9.30
CA ILE A 54 -13.73 6.27 9.37
C ILE A 54 -12.25 6.26 9.76
N THR A 55 -11.46 7.26 9.41
CA THR A 55 -10.04 7.28 9.82
C THR A 55 -9.83 7.86 11.23
N SER A 56 -10.52 8.95 11.56
CA SER A 56 -10.19 9.81 12.71
C SER A 56 -11.14 9.70 13.91
N GLY A 57 -12.30 9.04 13.76
CA GLY A 57 -13.30 8.93 14.80
C GLY A 57 -12.94 7.94 15.94
N PRO A 58 -13.66 7.99 17.08
CA PRO A 58 -13.61 6.95 18.11
C PRO A 58 -13.88 5.56 17.53
N TYR A 59 -13.21 4.52 18.02
CA TYR A 59 -13.32 3.15 17.47
C TYR A 59 -14.77 2.65 17.29
N GLN A 60 -15.61 2.82 18.31
CA GLN A 60 -17.02 2.40 18.25
C GLN A 60 -17.81 3.16 17.16
N GLN A 61 -17.55 4.44 16.99
CA GLN A 61 -18.19 5.25 15.94
C GLN A 61 -17.75 4.80 14.55
N ARG A 62 -16.45 4.50 14.38
CA ARG A 62 -15.91 3.97 13.12
C ARG A 62 -16.54 2.62 12.75
N LEU A 63 -16.69 1.73 13.73
CA LEU A 63 -17.32 0.43 13.54
C LEU A 63 -18.78 0.56 13.14
N ASN A 64 -19.56 1.36 13.88
CA ASN A 64 -20.97 1.59 13.58
C ASN A 64 -21.17 2.23 12.20
N LEU A 65 -20.30 3.16 11.81
CA LEU A 65 -20.36 3.81 10.51
C LEU A 65 -20.04 2.81 9.39
N PHE A 66 -19.01 1.97 9.55
CA PHE A 66 -18.70 0.93 8.58
C PHE A 66 -19.87 -0.05 8.41
N THR A 67 -20.44 -0.55 9.51
CA THR A 67 -21.61 -1.44 9.49
C THR A 67 -22.80 -0.77 8.80
N ARG A 68 -23.07 0.49 9.10
CA ARG A 68 -24.17 1.25 8.47
C ARG A 68 -24.00 1.35 6.96
N VAL A 69 -22.80 1.63 6.47
CA VAL A 69 -22.53 1.73 5.02
C VAL A 69 -22.71 0.37 4.34
N GLN A 70 -22.32 -0.71 5.02
CA GLN A 70 -22.54 -2.07 4.53
C GLN A 70 -24.03 -2.42 4.49
N GLU A 71 -24.78 -2.10 5.54
CA GLU A 71 -26.24 -2.28 5.61
C GLU A 71 -26.96 -1.45 4.53
N GLU A 72 -26.51 -0.22 4.27
CA GLU A 72 -27.04 0.65 3.22
C GLU A 72 -26.90 -0.01 1.84
N LEU A 73 -25.74 -0.59 1.52
CA LEU A 73 -25.53 -1.34 0.28
C LEU A 73 -26.42 -2.59 0.18
N GLN A 74 -26.65 -3.28 1.29
CA GLN A 74 -27.52 -4.46 1.31
C GLN A 74 -28.99 -4.08 1.15
N ALA A 75 -29.41 -2.95 1.72
CA ALA A 75 -30.77 -2.44 1.60
C ALA A 75 -31.04 -1.83 0.22
N GLN A 76 -30.04 -1.16 -0.38
CA GLN A 76 -30.12 -0.53 -1.69
C GLN A 76 -28.89 -0.87 -2.53
N SER A 77 -29.10 -1.67 -3.57
CA SER A 77 -28.09 -2.00 -4.59
C SER A 77 -27.87 -0.87 -5.61
N SER A 78 -27.75 0.38 -5.12
CA SER A 78 -27.45 1.55 -5.96
C SER A 78 -25.95 1.72 -6.16
N SER A 79 -25.55 2.37 -7.27
CA SER A 79 -24.14 2.64 -7.55
C SER A 79 -23.54 3.60 -6.52
N ARG A 80 -24.35 4.53 -6.00
CA ARG A 80 -23.92 5.43 -4.91
C ARG A 80 -23.70 4.68 -3.59
N ALA A 81 -24.57 3.75 -3.21
CA ALA A 81 -24.35 2.92 -2.01
C ALA A 81 -23.09 2.05 -2.16
N ALA A 82 -22.89 1.45 -3.35
CA ALA A 82 -21.69 0.69 -3.67
C ALA A 82 -20.44 1.57 -3.63
N PHE A 83 -20.51 2.79 -4.14
CA PHE A 83 -19.41 3.76 -4.09
C PHE A 83 -19.03 4.12 -2.65
N ARG A 84 -20.01 4.42 -1.79
CA ARG A 84 -19.76 4.71 -0.37
C ARG A 84 -19.12 3.53 0.35
N HIS A 85 -19.59 2.32 0.09
CA HIS A 85 -18.99 1.09 0.63
C HIS A 85 -17.55 0.89 0.16
N ALA A 86 -17.29 1.08 -1.14
CA ALA A 86 -15.95 0.96 -1.69
C ALA A 86 -14.98 2.01 -1.11
N LEU A 87 -15.45 3.24 -0.87
CA LEU A 87 -14.67 4.26 -0.15
C LEU A 87 -14.38 3.84 1.31
N ALA A 88 -15.35 3.27 2.01
CA ALA A 88 -15.15 2.75 3.36
C ALA A 88 -14.11 1.61 3.39
N LEU A 89 -14.15 0.69 2.42
CA LEU A 89 -13.19 -0.41 2.28
C LEU A 89 -11.77 0.07 1.99
N THR A 90 -11.61 1.11 1.18
CA THR A 90 -10.30 1.69 0.83
C THR A 90 -9.73 2.61 1.91
N THR A 91 -10.53 2.99 2.91
CA THR A 91 -10.09 3.87 3.99
C THR A 91 -9.28 3.11 5.04
N ARG A 92 -7.99 3.42 5.14
CA ARG A 92 -7.07 2.77 6.09
C ARG A 92 -7.42 3.11 7.54
N GLY A 93 -7.11 2.18 8.44
CA GLY A 93 -7.21 2.36 9.89
C GLY A 93 -8.44 1.73 10.54
N HIS A 94 -9.33 1.12 9.77
CA HIS A 94 -10.46 0.33 10.27
C HIS A 94 -10.18 -1.18 10.13
N PRO A 95 -10.52 -2.04 11.12
CA PRO A 95 -10.25 -3.49 11.06
C PRO A 95 -10.93 -4.21 9.89
N ASN A 96 -12.07 -3.70 9.42
CA ASN A 96 -12.79 -4.28 8.28
C ASN A 96 -12.42 -3.64 6.93
N ALA A 97 -11.42 -2.74 6.90
CA ALA A 97 -10.94 -2.18 5.65
C ALA A 97 -10.25 -3.27 4.81
N ASP A 98 -10.53 -3.28 3.51
CA ASP A 98 -9.97 -4.21 2.54
C ASP A 98 -9.70 -3.43 1.25
N ILE A 99 -8.46 -2.97 1.11
CA ILE A 99 -8.04 -2.09 0.02
C ILE A 99 -8.22 -2.79 -1.33
N GLY A 100 -7.96 -4.10 -1.41
CA GLY A 100 -8.10 -4.87 -2.64
C GLY A 100 -9.54 -5.02 -3.11
N LYS A 101 -10.47 -5.34 -2.20
CA LYS A 101 -11.90 -5.36 -2.52
C LYS A 101 -12.42 -3.98 -2.87
N GLY A 102 -12.05 -2.96 -2.09
CA GLY A 102 -12.41 -1.58 -2.36
C GLY A 102 -11.92 -1.11 -3.74
N TYR A 103 -10.67 -1.41 -4.11
CA TYR A 103 -10.14 -1.12 -5.44
C TYR A 103 -10.93 -1.80 -6.56
N THR A 104 -11.27 -3.07 -6.39
CA THR A 104 -12.04 -3.85 -7.38
C THR A 104 -13.44 -3.25 -7.57
N GLU A 105 -14.10 -2.90 -6.48
CA GLU A 105 -15.44 -2.30 -6.51
C GLU A 105 -15.42 -0.89 -7.12
N LEU A 106 -14.42 -0.06 -6.77
CA LEU A 106 -14.21 1.25 -7.42
C LEU A 106 -13.93 1.11 -8.92
N SER A 107 -13.10 0.16 -9.32
CA SER A 107 -12.78 -0.07 -10.75
C SER A 107 -14.04 -0.45 -11.52
N ARG A 108 -14.87 -1.34 -10.97
CA ARG A 108 -16.16 -1.70 -11.56
C ARG A 108 -17.09 -0.49 -11.68
N LEU A 109 -17.13 0.38 -10.69
CA LEU A 109 -17.96 1.60 -10.72
C LEU A 109 -17.43 2.64 -11.72
N ILE A 110 -16.12 2.69 -11.95
CA ILE A 110 -15.53 3.55 -12.99
C ILE A 110 -15.93 3.06 -14.39
N ASP A 111 -15.92 1.74 -14.61
CA ASP A 111 -16.30 1.12 -15.88
C ASP A 111 -17.81 1.15 -16.13
N ALA A 112 -18.61 1.02 -15.06
CA ALA A 112 -20.07 1.07 -15.08
C ALA A 112 -20.61 2.07 -14.04
N PRO A 113 -20.65 3.38 -14.38
CA PRO A 113 -20.97 4.46 -13.44
C PRO A 113 -22.35 4.43 -12.80
N GLY A 114 -23.33 3.87 -13.51
CA GLY A 114 -24.74 3.93 -13.11
C GLY A 114 -25.21 5.37 -12.90
N ASP A 115 -25.56 5.69 -11.65
CA ASP A 115 -26.12 6.98 -11.19
C ASP A 115 -25.08 7.90 -10.51
N LEU A 116 -23.78 7.59 -10.64
CA LEU A 116 -22.70 8.43 -10.12
C LEU A 116 -22.55 9.73 -10.92
N THR A 117 -22.35 10.82 -10.19
CA THR A 117 -22.01 12.13 -10.74
C THR A 117 -20.59 12.15 -11.30
N THR A 118 -20.28 13.16 -12.13
CA THR A 118 -18.91 13.32 -12.67
C THR A 118 -17.90 13.56 -11.55
N ALA A 119 -18.30 14.27 -10.49
CA ALA A 119 -17.46 14.53 -9.33
C ALA A 119 -17.16 13.24 -8.53
N GLU A 120 -18.17 12.40 -8.31
CA GLU A 120 -18.02 11.08 -7.68
C GLU A 120 -17.12 10.16 -8.50
N LEU A 121 -17.28 10.12 -9.83
CA LEU A 121 -16.41 9.34 -10.72
C LEU A 121 -14.95 9.79 -10.67
N ASN A 122 -14.71 11.10 -10.61
CA ASN A 122 -13.35 11.62 -10.48
C ASN A 122 -12.74 11.25 -9.13
N LEU A 123 -13.52 11.33 -8.05
CA LEU A 123 -13.09 10.85 -6.74
C LEU A 123 -12.79 9.34 -6.77
N ALA A 124 -13.66 8.54 -7.40
CA ALA A 124 -13.45 7.10 -7.56
C ALA A 124 -12.12 6.79 -8.24
N ARG A 125 -11.78 7.48 -9.34
CA ARG A 125 -10.49 7.31 -10.04
C ARG A 125 -9.30 7.66 -9.16
N VAL A 126 -9.37 8.77 -8.43
CA VAL A 126 -8.29 9.20 -7.52
C VAL A 126 -8.09 8.16 -6.41
N VAL A 127 -9.19 7.72 -5.78
CA VAL A 127 -9.13 6.75 -4.69
C VAL A 127 -8.66 5.38 -5.20
N ALA A 128 -9.17 4.91 -6.33
CA ALA A 128 -8.73 3.67 -6.96
C ALA A 128 -7.23 3.70 -7.31
N HIS A 129 -6.74 4.81 -7.86
CA HIS A 129 -5.31 4.98 -8.11
C HIS A 129 -4.50 4.91 -6.81
N SER A 130 -4.95 5.59 -5.75
CA SER A 130 -4.28 5.54 -4.44
C SER A 130 -4.28 4.14 -3.83
N ALA A 131 -5.40 3.41 -3.97
CA ALA A 131 -5.54 2.03 -3.49
C ALA A 131 -4.58 1.08 -4.23
N ALA A 132 -4.46 1.23 -5.55
CA ALA A 132 -3.49 0.45 -6.33
C ALA A 132 -2.05 0.71 -5.89
N GLN A 133 -1.67 1.97 -5.63
CA GLN A 133 -0.35 2.30 -5.11
C GLN A 133 -0.12 1.69 -3.72
N LEU A 134 -1.11 1.74 -2.85
CA LEU A 134 -1.02 1.14 -1.51
C LEU A 134 -0.82 -0.38 -1.59
N MET A 135 -1.53 -1.07 -2.47
CA MET A 135 -1.35 -2.52 -2.67
C MET A 135 0.08 -2.84 -3.15
N ILE A 136 0.63 -2.06 -4.08
CA ILE A 136 2.02 -2.23 -4.54
C ILE A 136 3.00 -2.04 -3.37
N LEU A 137 2.78 -1.03 -2.53
CA LEU A 137 3.62 -0.77 -1.37
C LEU A 137 3.53 -1.90 -0.32
N GLU A 138 2.34 -2.45 -0.09
CA GLU A 138 2.14 -3.58 0.82
C GLU A 138 2.84 -4.84 0.33
N THR A 139 2.77 -5.14 -0.97
CA THR A 139 3.52 -6.25 -1.57
C THR A 139 5.02 -6.04 -1.43
N ARG A 140 5.53 -4.85 -1.76
CA ARG A 140 6.98 -4.54 -1.63
C ARG A 140 7.46 -4.61 -0.18
N ASN A 141 6.66 -4.16 0.77
CA ASN A 141 7.02 -4.29 2.20
C ASN A 141 7.12 -5.76 2.61
N ALA A 142 6.18 -6.60 2.19
CA ALA A 142 6.23 -8.04 2.47
C ALA A 142 7.48 -8.69 1.85
N GLU A 143 7.85 -8.32 0.62
CA GLU A 143 9.09 -8.78 -0.03
C GLU A 143 10.34 -8.33 0.75
N LEU A 144 10.37 -7.07 1.21
CA LEU A 144 11.48 -6.56 2.01
C LEU A 144 11.61 -7.29 3.36
N ASP A 145 10.48 -7.58 4.02
CA ASP A 145 10.48 -8.32 5.28
C ASP A 145 11.02 -9.75 5.10
N ASP A 146 10.69 -10.41 3.99
CA ASP A 146 11.23 -11.73 3.65
C ASP A 146 12.75 -11.67 3.40
N ILE A 147 13.22 -10.69 2.63
CA ILE A 147 14.65 -10.47 2.37
C ILE A 147 15.41 -10.21 3.69
N VAL A 148 14.85 -9.40 4.58
CA VAL A 148 15.45 -9.11 5.89
C VAL A 148 15.50 -10.37 6.76
N SER A 149 14.42 -11.16 6.77
CA SER A 149 14.35 -12.43 7.49
C SER A 149 15.38 -13.44 6.97
N ASP A 150 15.47 -13.63 5.65
CA ASP A 150 16.44 -14.54 5.03
C ASP A 150 17.87 -14.09 5.32
N THR A 151 18.16 -12.80 5.16
CA THR A 151 19.47 -12.21 5.45
C THR A 151 19.87 -12.46 6.91
N ARG A 152 18.95 -12.22 7.86
CA ARG A 152 19.20 -12.49 9.28
C ARG A 152 19.45 -13.97 9.56
N SER A 153 18.75 -14.87 8.85
CA SER A 153 18.95 -16.30 8.95
C SER A 153 20.34 -16.72 8.46
N ARG A 154 20.79 -16.15 7.33
CA ARG A 154 22.11 -16.42 6.73
C ARG A 154 23.25 -15.93 7.61
N ILE A 155 23.15 -14.72 8.16
CA ILE A 155 24.13 -14.17 9.11
C ILE A 155 24.23 -15.07 10.34
N SER A 156 23.09 -15.52 10.88
CA SER A 156 23.06 -16.41 12.05
C SER A 156 23.71 -17.77 11.78
N LYS A 157 23.46 -18.36 10.60
CA LYS A 157 24.08 -19.62 10.16
C LYS A 157 25.59 -19.46 9.94
N SER A 158 26.01 -18.39 9.25
CA SER A 158 27.42 -18.08 9.01
C SER A 158 28.18 -17.88 10.32
N GLY A 159 27.62 -17.11 11.26
CA GLY A 159 28.22 -16.91 12.58
C GLY A 159 28.34 -18.21 13.39
N ARG A 160 27.38 -19.13 13.26
CA ARG A 160 27.47 -20.46 13.88
C ARG A 160 28.56 -21.32 13.24
N SER A 161 28.64 -21.34 11.90
CA SER A 161 29.70 -22.08 11.17
C SER A 161 31.08 -21.60 11.59
N SER A 162 31.32 -20.28 11.57
CA SER A 162 32.61 -19.71 11.95
C SER A 162 33.02 -20.06 13.39
N ARG A 163 32.06 -20.13 14.33
CA ARG A 163 32.34 -20.58 15.71
C ARG A 163 32.73 -22.06 15.78
N ILE A 164 32.05 -22.92 15.01
CA ILE A 164 32.36 -24.34 14.93
C ILE A 164 33.75 -24.54 14.32
N ASP A 165 34.07 -23.85 13.23
CA ASP A 165 35.37 -23.93 12.56
C ASP A 165 36.51 -23.51 13.50
N LEU A 166 36.30 -22.42 14.26
CA LEU A 166 37.27 -21.94 15.24
C LEU A 166 37.44 -22.94 16.40
N GLN A 167 36.36 -23.56 16.87
CA GLN A 167 36.43 -24.57 17.93
C GLN A 167 37.19 -25.82 17.45
N GLN A 168 36.93 -26.29 16.23
CA GLN A 168 37.67 -27.41 15.64
C GLN A 168 39.16 -27.08 15.44
N ALA A 169 39.48 -25.87 15.00
CA ALA A 169 40.87 -25.44 14.85
C ALA A 169 41.62 -25.42 16.20
N ARG A 170 40.96 -24.97 17.27
CA ARG A 170 41.52 -25.00 18.64
C ARG A 170 41.75 -26.41 19.15
N GLU A 171 40.82 -27.32 18.89
CA GLU A 171 40.92 -28.73 19.31
C GLU A 171 42.11 -29.41 18.62
N ARG A 172 42.29 -29.20 17.31
CA ARG A 172 43.45 -29.71 16.56
C ARG A 172 44.77 -29.16 17.07
N LEU A 173 44.80 -27.87 17.44
CA LEU A 173 45.99 -27.24 17.99
C LEU A 173 46.37 -27.86 19.34
N ALA A 174 45.40 -28.03 20.24
CA ALA A 174 45.63 -28.68 21.54
C ALA A 174 46.12 -30.13 21.39
N GLN A 175 45.59 -30.88 20.41
CA GLN A 175 46.07 -32.23 20.14
C GLN A 175 47.52 -32.24 19.62
N ALA A 176 47.86 -31.34 18.70
CA ALA A 176 49.22 -31.22 18.18
C ALA A 176 50.24 -30.81 19.27
N GLU A 177 49.84 -29.94 20.20
CA GLU A 177 50.68 -29.55 21.35
C GLU A 177 50.98 -30.75 22.26
N LEU A 178 49.98 -31.58 22.56
CA LEU A 178 50.18 -32.81 23.33
C LEU A 178 51.10 -33.79 22.60
N GLU A 179 50.92 -33.98 21.28
CA GLU A 179 51.79 -34.84 20.48
C GLU A 179 53.24 -34.34 20.50
N ILE A 180 53.48 -33.02 20.41
CA ILE A 180 54.82 -32.45 20.52
C ILE A 180 55.44 -32.74 21.89
N GLU A 181 54.70 -32.54 22.99
CA GLU A 181 55.19 -32.84 24.34
C GLU A 181 55.58 -34.32 24.49
N THR A 182 54.75 -35.22 23.96
CA THR A 182 55.06 -36.67 23.99
C THR A 182 56.31 -37.01 23.19
N LEU A 183 56.45 -36.48 21.97
CA LEU A 183 57.62 -36.71 21.13
C LEU A 183 58.90 -36.13 21.75
N GLN A 184 58.81 -34.99 22.43
CA GLN A 184 59.94 -34.41 23.15
C GLN A 184 60.38 -35.29 24.33
N ALA A 185 59.42 -35.87 25.06
CA ALA A 185 59.73 -36.81 26.14
C ALA A 185 60.40 -38.09 25.61
N GLU A 186 59.90 -38.65 24.51
CA GLU A 186 60.50 -39.82 23.86
C GLU A 186 61.91 -39.54 23.34
N LEU A 187 62.15 -38.35 22.76
CA LEU A 187 63.49 -37.94 22.32
C LEU A 187 64.46 -37.82 23.50
N ALA A 188 64.04 -37.18 24.60
CA ALA A 188 64.88 -37.06 25.80
C ALA A 188 65.24 -38.44 26.40
N GLU A 189 64.30 -39.39 26.39
CA GLU A 189 64.57 -40.76 26.83
C GLU A 189 65.53 -41.49 25.89
N ALA A 190 65.38 -41.33 24.57
CA ALA A 190 66.27 -41.92 23.58
C ALA A 190 67.71 -41.35 23.69
N GLU A 191 67.84 -40.04 23.86
CA GLU A 191 69.14 -39.38 24.10
C GLU A 191 69.80 -39.89 25.38
N ALA A 192 69.05 -40.00 26.49
CA ALA A 192 69.58 -40.54 27.74
C ALA A 192 70.08 -41.99 27.59
N LYS A 193 69.40 -42.82 26.78
CA LYS A 193 69.85 -44.19 26.46
C LYS A 193 71.14 -44.19 25.63
N LEU A 194 71.28 -43.30 24.66
CA LEU A 194 72.49 -43.18 23.85
C LEU A 194 73.69 -42.74 24.68
N ASP A 195 73.51 -41.75 25.57
CA ASP A 195 74.57 -41.31 26.47
C ASP A 195 75.01 -42.40 27.45
N ALA A 196 74.08 -43.23 27.93
CA ALA A 196 74.39 -44.38 28.75
C ALA A 196 75.26 -45.41 27.99
N ILE A 197 74.94 -45.70 26.72
CA ILE A 197 75.75 -46.59 25.87
C ILE A 197 77.14 -46.01 25.63
N LYS A 198 77.22 -44.72 25.30
CA LYS A 198 78.49 -44.02 25.06
C LYS A 198 79.40 -44.04 26.30
N ASN A 199 78.84 -43.85 27.50
CA ASN A 199 79.60 -43.94 28.74
C ASN A 199 80.11 -45.37 29.02
N ILE A 200 79.35 -46.40 28.64
CA ILE A 200 79.80 -47.79 28.74
C ILE A 200 80.99 -48.03 27.80
N GLU A 201 80.91 -47.58 26.54
CA GLU A 201 82.00 -47.72 25.56
C GLU A 201 83.30 -47.05 26.04
N VAL A 202 83.22 -45.83 26.57
CA VAL A 202 84.39 -45.12 27.11
C VAL A 202 84.97 -45.79 28.37
N SER A 203 84.16 -46.48 29.17
CA SER A 203 84.64 -47.22 30.34
C SER A 203 85.22 -48.61 30.04
N SER A 204 85.08 -49.08 28.80
CA SER A 204 85.49 -50.42 28.34
C SER A 204 86.84 -50.43 27.62
N GLU A 205 87.42 -49.26 27.34
CA GLU A 205 88.80 -49.05 26.85
C GLU A 205 89.77 -48.78 28.01
#